data_AF-A0A180FYL4-F1
#
_entry.id   AF-A0A180FYL4-F1
#
_cell.length_a   1.000
_cell.length_b   1.000
_cell.length_c   1.000
_cell.angle_alpha   90.00
_cell.angle_beta   90.00
_cell.angle_gamma   90.00
#
_symmetry.space_group_name_H-M   'P 1'
#
loop_
_entity.id
_entity.type
_entity.pdbx_description
1 polymer ?
#
loop_
_entity_poly.entity_id
_entity_poly.type
_entity_poly.pdbx_seq_one_letter_code
_entity_poly.pdbx_strand_id
1 'polypeptide(L)'
;MDGRWRGGWNGGVWEWTSTTFEPHPNFKPSLLYPGYSKDFFDGEHNVLLGGSWATIPRIAHRKSFVNWYQFKYPYVFAGGRVAYDY
;
A
#
# COMPACT_ATOMS: atom_id res chain seq x y z
N MET A 1 -6.98 -12.97 28.34
CA MET A 1 -6.31 -12.60 27.08
C MET A 1 -4.93 -13.25 27.10
N ASP A 2 -4.62 -14.13 26.16
CA ASP A 2 -3.54 -15.14 26.24
C ASP A 2 -2.19 -14.70 25.65
N GLY A 3 -2.01 -13.40 25.37
CA GLY A 3 -0.71 -12.84 24.97
C GLY A 3 -0.14 -13.35 23.64
N ARG A 4 -0.86 -14.20 22.91
CA ARG A 4 -0.44 -14.68 21.60
C ARG A 4 -0.75 -13.61 20.56
N TRP A 5 0.30 -13.00 20.01
CA TRP A 5 0.24 -12.14 18.84
C TRP A 5 -0.50 -12.85 17.71
N ARG A 6 -1.77 -12.48 17.49
CA ARG A 6 -2.51 -12.83 16.28
C ARG A 6 -1.99 -11.86 15.23
N GLY A 7 -1.15 -12.33 14.32
CA GLY A 7 -0.37 -11.52 13.38
C GLY A 7 -1.14 -10.31 12.82
N GLY A 8 -0.40 -9.22 12.59
CA GLY A 8 -0.95 -7.92 12.19
C GLY A 8 -2.07 -8.06 11.16
N TRP A 9 -3.25 -7.57 11.51
CA TRP A 9 -4.40 -7.59 10.62
C TRP A 9 -4.23 -6.48 9.57
N ASN A 10 -4.45 -6.83 8.30
CA ASN A 10 -4.50 -5.87 7.19
C ASN A 10 -5.73 -4.97 7.36
N GLY A 11 -5.61 -3.88 8.14
CA GLY A 11 -6.75 -3.00 8.40
C GLY A 11 -6.60 -2.01 9.56
N GLY A 12 -5.41 -1.84 10.14
CA GLY A 12 -5.15 -0.79 11.13
C GLY A 12 -4.76 0.52 10.47
N VAL A 13 -3.61 0.52 9.81
CA VAL A 13 -3.06 1.62 9.02
C VAL A 13 -2.46 1.06 7.74
N TRP A 14 -2.37 1.89 6.70
CA TRP A 14 -1.51 1.58 5.56
C TRP A 14 -0.05 1.52 6.01
N GLU A 15 0.73 0.59 5.47
CA GLU A 15 2.12 0.39 5.87
C GLU A 15 3.05 0.89 4.78
N TRP A 16 3.87 1.89 5.10
CA TRP A 16 4.89 2.41 4.20
C TRP A 16 5.91 1.33 3.83
N THR A 17 6.29 1.29 2.56
CA THR A 17 7.42 0.49 2.06
C THR A 17 8.51 1.41 1.52
N SER A 18 9.74 0.89 1.41
CA SER A 18 10.84 1.56 0.71
C SER A 18 10.75 1.42 -0.82
N THR A 19 9.70 0.79 -1.34
CA THR A 19 9.53 0.51 -2.77
C THR A 19 8.86 1.70 -3.46
N THR A 20 9.48 2.19 -4.53
CA THR A 20 8.89 3.19 -5.43
C THR A 20 7.74 2.58 -6.22
N PHE A 21 6.68 3.34 -6.48
CA PHE A 21 5.55 2.89 -7.27
C PHE A 21 5.91 2.89 -8.75
N GLU A 22 6.13 1.70 -9.29
CA GLU A 22 6.59 1.47 -10.66
C GLU A 22 5.72 0.41 -11.36
N PRO A 23 5.69 0.41 -12.71
CA PRO A 23 4.92 -0.60 -13.44
C PRO A 23 5.52 -1.99 -13.23
N HIS A 24 4.68 -2.95 -12.89
CA HIS A 24 5.06 -4.37 -12.97
C HIS A 24 5.39 -4.78 -14.42
N PRO A 25 6.21 -5.82 -14.62
CA PRO A 25 6.45 -6.38 -15.95
C PRO A 25 5.13 -6.67 -16.69
N ASN A 26 5.04 -6.22 -17.94
CA ASN A 26 3.85 -6.35 -18.78
C ASN A 26 2.61 -5.57 -18.30
N PHE A 27 2.78 -4.54 -17.46
CA PHE A 27 1.69 -3.64 -17.09
C PHE A 27 0.97 -3.10 -18.32
N LYS A 28 -0.37 -3.19 -18.30
CA LYS A 28 -1.26 -2.55 -19.28
C LYS A 28 -2.21 -1.63 -18.53
N PRO A 29 -2.30 -0.33 -18.89
CA PRO A 29 -3.21 0.58 -18.23
C PRO A 29 -4.67 0.12 -18.45
N SER A 30 -5.55 0.46 -17.51
CA SER A 30 -6.98 0.20 -17.65
C SER A 30 -7.52 0.93 -18.88
N LEU A 31 -8.35 0.27 -19.68
CA LEU A 31 -9.00 0.90 -20.84
C LEU A 31 -9.97 2.02 -20.42
N LEU A 32 -10.62 1.87 -19.26
CA LEU A 32 -11.62 2.81 -18.77
C LEU A 32 -11.02 3.96 -17.98
N TYR A 33 -9.88 3.71 -17.31
CA TYR A 33 -9.18 4.73 -16.54
C TYR A 33 -7.66 4.55 -16.66
N PRO A 34 -7.06 4.95 -17.80
CA PRO A 34 -5.65 4.69 -18.07
C PRO A 34 -4.69 5.36 -17.07
N GLY A 35 -5.04 6.56 -16.59
CA GLY A 35 -4.24 7.37 -15.69
C GLY A 35 -4.24 6.92 -14.22
N TYR A 36 -5.12 5.99 -13.82
CA TYR A 36 -5.30 5.61 -12.42
C TYR A 36 -3.97 5.24 -11.74
N SER A 37 -3.15 4.44 -12.40
CA SER A 37 -1.82 4.05 -11.90
C SER A 37 -0.70 4.65 -12.75
N LYS A 38 -0.90 4.77 -14.06
CA LYS A 38 0.15 5.15 -15.01
C LYS A 38 0.75 6.52 -14.69
N ASP A 39 -0.08 7.48 -14.30
CA ASP A 39 0.35 8.86 -14.11
C ASP A 39 1.21 9.05 -12.86
N PHE A 40 1.23 8.06 -11.95
CA PHE A 40 1.99 8.06 -10.71
C PHE A 40 3.23 7.17 -10.75
N PHE A 41 3.58 6.62 -11.92
CA PHE A 41 4.88 5.98 -12.16
C PHE A 41 5.95 7.03 -12.47
N ASP A 42 6.07 8.01 -11.59
CA ASP A 42 6.89 9.21 -11.76
C ASP A 42 8.19 9.19 -10.94
N GLY A 43 8.36 8.18 -10.09
CA GLY A 43 9.50 8.09 -9.17
C GLY A 43 9.33 8.89 -7.87
N GLU A 44 8.21 9.58 -7.69
CA GLU A 44 7.95 10.42 -6.50
C GLU A 44 7.03 9.72 -5.48
N HIS A 45 6.37 8.64 -5.88
CA HIS A 45 5.41 7.90 -5.06
C HIS A 45 6.02 6.60 -4.53
N ASN A 46 5.73 6.29 -3.27
CA ASN A 46 6.07 4.99 -2.66
C ASN A 46 4.83 4.13 -2.47
N VAL A 47 5.03 2.81 -2.53
CA VAL A 47 3.97 1.84 -2.29
C VAL A 47 3.64 1.75 -0.80
N LEU A 48 2.34 1.67 -0.49
CA LEU A 48 1.84 1.26 0.81
C LEU A 48 1.02 -0.01 0.68
N LEU A 49 1.17 -0.90 1.65
CA LEU A 49 0.52 -2.22 1.67
C LEU A 49 -0.52 -2.35 2.78
N GLY A 50 -1.41 -3.32 2.59
CA GLY A 50 -2.45 -3.69 3.56
C GLY A 50 -3.73 -2.87 3.40
N GLY A 51 -4.06 -2.09 4.43
CA GLY A 51 -5.26 -1.27 4.49
C GLY A 51 -5.37 -0.58 5.85
N SER A 52 -6.06 0.56 5.88
CA SER A 52 -6.36 1.27 7.14
C SER A 52 -7.74 0.92 7.68
N TRP A 53 -8.04 1.33 8.90
CA TRP A 53 -9.37 1.17 9.51
C TRP A 53 -10.49 1.83 8.69
N ALA A 54 -10.14 2.85 7.89
CA ALA A 54 -11.07 3.55 7.00
C ALA A 54 -11.22 2.87 5.62
N THR A 55 -10.44 1.83 5.33
CA THR A 55 -10.45 1.12 4.05
C THR A 55 -11.52 0.02 4.06
N ILE A 56 -12.38 -0.03 3.04
CA ILE A 56 -13.41 -1.05 2.93
C ILE A 56 -12.80 -2.47 2.89
N PRO A 57 -13.36 -3.46 3.62
CA PRO A 57 -12.77 -4.81 3.73
C PRO A 57 -12.48 -5.50 2.39
N ARG A 58 -13.35 -5.29 1.40
CA ARG A 58 -13.17 -5.86 0.04
C ARG A 58 -11.89 -5.38 -0.66
N ILE A 59 -11.39 -4.20 -0.32
CA ILE A 59 -10.10 -3.69 -0.81
C ILE A 59 -8.98 -4.11 0.15
N ALA A 60 -9.13 -3.87 1.45
CA ALA A 60 -8.11 -4.14 2.46
C ALA A 60 -7.67 -5.62 2.53
N HIS A 61 -8.55 -6.56 2.17
CA HIS A 61 -8.23 -8.00 2.15
C HIS A 61 -7.58 -8.48 0.85
N ARG A 62 -7.40 -7.63 -0.16
CA ARG A 62 -6.66 -7.99 -1.38
C ARG A 62 -5.17 -7.82 -1.13
N LYS A 63 -4.45 -8.95 -1.01
CA LYS A 63 -2.99 -8.97 -0.86
C LYS A 63 -2.24 -8.28 -2.00
N SER A 64 -2.84 -8.23 -3.20
CA SER A 64 -2.27 -7.59 -4.39
C SER A 64 -2.65 -6.12 -4.55
N PHE A 65 -3.51 -5.57 -3.69
CA PHE A 65 -3.81 -4.15 -3.77
C PHE A 65 -2.64 -3.35 -3.22
N VAL A 66 -2.25 -2.34 -3.98
CA VAL A 66 -1.21 -1.38 -3.60
C VAL A 66 -1.85 0.00 -3.54
N ASN A 67 -1.56 0.73 -2.46
CA ASN A 67 -1.82 2.16 -2.38
C ASN A 67 -0.51 2.90 -2.66
N TRP A 68 -0.57 4.19 -2.99
CA TRP A 68 0.62 4.97 -3.27
C TRP A 68 0.43 6.44 -2.86
N TYR A 69 1.48 7.03 -2.29
CA TYR A 69 1.54 8.44 -1.92
C TYR A 69 2.98 8.93 -2.03
N GLN A 70 3.15 10.24 -2.21
CA GLN A 70 4.45 10.88 -2.07
C GLN A 70 5.00 10.67 -0.66
N PHE A 71 6.30 10.41 -0.55
CA PHE A 71 6.95 10.22 0.74
C PHE A 71 6.72 11.44 1.64
N LYS A 72 6.29 11.19 2.88
CA LYS A 72 5.88 12.19 3.90
C LYS A 72 4.53 12.89 3.68
N TYR A 73 3.65 12.40 2.81
CA TYR A 73 2.27 12.89 2.77
C TYR A 73 1.56 12.62 4.12
N PRO A 74 1.13 13.65 4.89
CA PRO A 74 0.77 13.46 6.31
C PRO A 74 -0.70 13.08 6.54
N TYR A 75 -1.54 13.16 5.50
CA TYR A 75 -3.00 13.01 5.64
C TYR A 75 -3.51 11.59 5.40
N VAL A 76 -2.64 10.67 4.99
CA VAL A 76 -2.99 9.25 4.88
C VAL A 76 -2.96 8.60 6.27
N PHE A 77 -3.92 7.72 6.56
CA PHE A 77 -3.86 6.83 7.72
C PHE A 77 -2.77 5.76 7.52
N ALA A 78 -1.51 6.19 7.60
CA ALA A 78 -0.34 5.36 7.37
C ALA A 78 0.60 5.34 8.58
N GLY A 79 1.28 4.22 8.75
CA GLY A 79 2.38 4.02 9.68
C GLY A 79 3.49 3.19 9.04
N GLY A 80 4.33 2.57 9.85
CA GLY A 80 5.42 1.71 9.36
C GLY A 80 5.43 0.36 10.07
N ARG A 81 5.83 -0.67 9.33
CA ARG A 81 6.21 -1.98 9.87
C ARG A 81 7.70 -2.16 9.63
N VAL A 82 8.44 -2.45 10.69
CA VAL A 82 9.91 -2.61 10.61
C VAL A 82 10.24 -3.99 10.06
N ALA A 83 11.17 -4.03 9.11
CA ALA A 83 11.82 -5.23 8.61
C ALA A 83 13.32 -5.15 8.93
N TYR A 84 13.96 -6.30 9.12
CA TYR A 84 15.38 -6.42 9.40
C TYR A 84 16.02 -7.35 8.37
N ASP A 85 17.24 -7.03 7.96
CA ASP A 85 18.09 -7.98 7.26
C ASP A 85 18.51 -9.08 8.24
N TYR A 86 18.54 -10.33 7.78
CA TYR A 86 18.89 -11.50 8.58
C TYR A 86 20.29 -12.02 8.24
#